data_AF-J6DNK5-F1
#
_entry.id   AF-J6DNK5-F1
#
_cell.length_a   1.000
_cell.length_b   1.000
_cell.length_c   1.000
_cell.angle_alpha   90.00
_cell.angle_beta   90.00
_cell.angle_gamma   90.00
#
_symmetry.space_group_name_H-M   'P 1'
#
loop_
_entity.id
_entity.type
_entity.pdbx_description
1 polymer ?
#
loop_
_entity_poly.entity_id
_entity_poly.type
_entity_poly.pdbx_seq_one_letter_code
_entity_poly.pdbx_strand_id
1 'polypeptide(L)'
;MNQERDAQTPPASARAEIARQKMLSAALDVFGRYGFDGASTRQLTEAAGVNLQAIPYYFGSKEGLYIATAEYLMARIDMHVGDMRARIGTHLMTLDAAGKPLGETEARRFLADILQTMVTLFVGKESESWARFLIREQMEPTEAFARVYQGIMRPMIEMSRRLIGVILREDPASEHVRLRTFTLIGSILVFRVTHAAVLTQMEWDAVGPEQVQTLRGLAAELVDVLAPSKAGAA
;
A
#
# COMPACT_ATOMS: atom_id res chain seq x y z
N MET A 1 -6.16 -48.83 6.61
CA MET A 1 -7.27 -47.92 6.25
C MET A 1 -7.69 -47.22 7.53
N ASN A 2 -7.82 -45.90 7.48
CA ASN A 2 -8.29 -44.96 8.52
C ASN A 2 -7.36 -44.67 9.71
N GLN A 3 -6.33 -43.85 9.45
CA GLN A 3 -6.00 -42.76 10.37
C GLN A 3 -6.89 -41.57 10.00
N GLU A 4 -8.05 -41.49 10.65
CA GLU A 4 -8.89 -40.29 10.62
C GLU A 4 -8.14 -39.16 11.33
N ARG A 5 -7.91 -38.07 10.60
CA ARG A 5 -7.29 -36.84 11.10
C ARG A 5 -8.26 -36.20 12.08
N ASP A 6 -8.04 -36.40 13.38
CA ASP A 6 -8.64 -35.57 14.43
C ASP A 6 -8.22 -34.11 14.19
N ALA A 7 -9.12 -33.34 13.60
CA ALA A 7 -9.00 -31.89 13.48
C ALA A 7 -9.17 -31.26 14.87
N GLN A 8 -8.08 -31.21 15.64
CA GLN A 8 -8.04 -30.60 16.96
C GLN A 8 -8.55 -29.16 16.89
N THR A 9 -9.63 -28.88 17.61
CA THR A 9 -10.22 -27.55 17.67
C THR A 9 -9.23 -26.59 18.35
N PRO A 10 -8.90 -25.43 17.74
CA PRO A 10 -7.87 -24.54 18.28
C PRO A 10 -8.20 -24.06 19.70
N PRO A 11 -7.18 -23.74 20.54
CA PRO A 11 -7.37 -23.23 21.89
C PRO A 11 -8.18 -21.91 21.90
N ALA A 12 -8.82 -21.60 23.03
CA ALA A 12 -9.75 -20.46 23.13
C ALA A 12 -9.12 -19.11 22.76
N SER A 13 -7.84 -18.90 23.10
CA SER A 13 -7.06 -17.73 22.70
C SER A 13 -6.84 -17.64 21.18
N ALA A 14 -6.57 -18.78 20.53
CA ALA A 14 -6.43 -18.84 19.07
C ALA A 14 -7.77 -18.58 18.36
N ARG A 15 -8.90 -19.06 18.91
CA ARG A 15 -10.23 -18.72 18.36
C ARG A 15 -10.55 -17.24 18.47
N ALA A 16 -10.19 -16.63 19.61
CA ALA A 16 -10.37 -15.20 19.81
C ALA A 16 -9.56 -14.37 18.82
N GLU A 17 -8.30 -14.76 18.56
CA GLU A 17 -7.47 -14.09 17.57
C GLU A 17 -8.01 -14.28 16.14
N ILE A 18 -8.48 -15.48 15.79
CA ILE A 18 -9.12 -15.73 14.48
C ILE A 18 -10.36 -14.84 14.31
N ALA A 19 -11.21 -14.70 15.34
CA ALA A 19 -12.37 -13.82 15.30
C ALA A 19 -11.97 -12.35 15.15
N ARG A 20 -10.93 -11.91 15.86
CA ARG A 20 -10.38 -10.56 15.76
C ARG A 20 -9.88 -10.26 14.33
N GLN A 21 -9.13 -11.19 13.73
CA GLN A 21 -8.61 -11.06 12.37
C GLN A 21 -9.73 -11.03 11.32
N LYS A 22 -10.75 -11.91 11.47
CA LYS A 22 -11.95 -11.88 10.61
C LYS A 22 -12.66 -10.53 10.67
N MET A 23 -12.77 -9.97 11.87
CA MET A 23 -13.39 -8.66 12.06
C MET A 23 -12.62 -7.54 11.37
N LEU A 24 -11.29 -7.51 11.51
CA LEU A 24 -10.44 -6.52 10.85
C LEU A 24 -10.49 -6.63 9.32
N SER A 25 -10.47 -7.85 8.78
CA SER A 25 -10.56 -8.08 7.34
C SER A 25 -11.92 -7.65 6.78
N ALA A 26 -13.02 -7.93 7.47
CA ALA A 26 -14.34 -7.50 7.05
C ALA A 26 -14.51 -5.97 7.18
N ALA A 27 -13.96 -5.39 8.25
CA ALA A 27 -13.99 -3.96 8.49
C ALA A 27 -13.31 -3.16 7.37
N LEU A 28 -12.19 -3.64 6.80
CA LEU A 28 -11.56 -2.99 5.64
C LEU A 28 -12.53 -2.81 4.46
N ASP A 29 -13.28 -3.86 4.12
CA ASP A 29 -14.21 -3.80 2.99
C ASP A 29 -15.45 -2.94 3.33
N VAL A 30 -16.03 -3.12 4.52
CA VAL A 30 -17.22 -2.35 4.94
C VAL A 30 -16.89 -0.86 5.07
N PHE A 31 -15.82 -0.50 5.78
CA PHE A 31 -15.41 0.90 5.89
C PHE A 31 -14.90 1.46 4.56
N GLY A 32 -14.26 0.64 3.71
CA GLY A 32 -13.86 1.06 2.37
C GLY A 32 -15.04 1.41 1.46
N ARG A 33 -16.20 0.77 1.65
CA ARG A 33 -17.43 1.02 0.85
C ARG A 33 -18.30 2.13 1.40
N TYR A 34 -18.53 2.14 2.71
CA TYR A 34 -19.53 3.02 3.34
C TYR A 34 -18.92 4.15 4.16
N GLY A 35 -17.60 4.11 4.34
CA GLY A 35 -16.91 5.01 5.23
C GLY A 35 -17.16 4.74 6.70
N PHE A 36 -16.54 5.57 7.55
CA PHE A 36 -16.74 5.49 8.99
C PHE A 36 -18.22 5.73 9.32
N ASP A 37 -18.79 6.87 8.95
CA ASP A 37 -20.17 7.23 9.34
C ASP A 37 -21.23 6.31 8.74
N GLY A 38 -21.07 5.91 7.47
CA GLY A 38 -22.04 5.06 6.77
C GLY A 38 -22.02 3.58 7.19
N ALA A 39 -20.94 3.10 7.83
CA ALA A 39 -20.86 1.72 8.30
C ALA A 39 -21.54 1.54 9.67
N SER A 40 -22.50 0.62 9.80
CA SER A 40 -23.06 0.24 11.10
C SER A 40 -22.27 -0.89 11.77
N THR A 41 -22.29 -0.94 13.10
CA THR A 41 -21.69 -2.05 13.89
C THR A 41 -22.28 -3.40 13.52
N ARG A 42 -23.58 -3.45 13.20
CA ARG A 42 -24.27 -4.64 12.74
C ARG A 42 -23.75 -5.13 11.38
N GLN A 43 -23.63 -4.25 10.39
CA GLN A 43 -23.04 -4.60 9.08
C GLN A 43 -21.61 -5.13 9.24
N LEU A 44 -20.81 -4.51 10.10
CA LEU A 44 -19.44 -4.95 10.37
C LEU A 44 -19.40 -6.38 10.93
N THR A 45 -20.21 -6.68 11.95
CA THR A 45 -20.23 -8.01 12.57
C THR A 45 -20.87 -9.09 11.69
N GLU A 46 -21.90 -8.73 10.92
CA GLU A 46 -22.53 -9.62 9.95
C GLU A 46 -21.55 -9.98 8.82
N ALA A 47 -20.82 -9.00 8.28
CA ALA A 47 -19.79 -9.23 7.27
C ALA A 47 -18.63 -10.11 7.77
N ALA A 48 -18.28 -9.99 9.06
CA ALA A 48 -17.24 -10.80 9.69
C ALA A 48 -17.72 -12.20 10.13
N GLY A 49 -19.03 -12.45 10.16
CA GLY A 49 -19.62 -13.67 10.71
C GLY A 49 -19.35 -13.84 12.21
N VAL A 50 -19.34 -12.74 12.97
CA VAL A 50 -19.11 -12.71 14.42
C VAL A 50 -20.30 -12.10 15.17
N ASN A 51 -20.38 -12.30 16.48
CA ASN A 51 -21.41 -11.69 17.32
C ASN A 51 -21.19 -10.16 17.45
N LEU A 52 -22.27 -9.38 17.55
CA LEU A 52 -22.26 -7.95 17.84
C LEU A 52 -21.36 -7.55 19.02
N GLN A 53 -21.29 -8.41 20.05
CA GLN A 53 -20.44 -8.20 21.23
C GLN A 53 -18.93 -8.27 20.95
N ALA A 54 -18.51 -8.72 19.76
CA ALA A 54 -17.11 -8.73 19.35
C ALA A 54 -16.51 -7.32 19.28
N ILE A 55 -17.28 -6.30 18.91
CA ILE A 55 -16.77 -4.92 18.82
C ILE A 55 -16.39 -4.38 20.20
N PRO A 56 -17.32 -4.31 21.19
CA PRO A 56 -16.96 -3.87 22.53
C PRO A 56 -15.85 -4.72 23.16
N TYR A 57 -15.87 -6.03 22.93
CA TYR A 57 -14.92 -6.95 23.55
C TYR A 57 -13.48 -6.81 23.02
N TYR A 58 -13.29 -6.71 21.70
CA TYR A 58 -11.94 -6.68 21.10
C TYR A 58 -11.41 -5.27 20.81
N PHE A 59 -12.31 -4.31 20.59
CA PHE A 59 -11.96 -2.99 20.06
C PHE A 59 -12.52 -1.84 20.90
N GLY A 60 -13.37 -2.13 21.90
CA GLY A 60 -14.01 -1.13 22.76
C GLY A 60 -15.16 -0.39 22.09
N SER A 61 -14.94 0.15 20.89
CA SER A 61 -15.94 0.90 20.13
C SER A 61 -15.77 0.75 18.61
N LYS A 62 -16.69 1.36 17.84
CA LYS A 62 -16.60 1.41 16.38
C LYS A 62 -15.38 2.24 15.94
N GLU A 63 -15.09 3.34 16.64
CA GLU A 63 -13.88 4.15 16.46
C GLU A 63 -12.63 3.32 16.73
N GLY A 64 -12.61 2.57 17.84
CA GLY A 64 -11.50 1.68 18.16
C GLY A 64 -11.28 0.60 17.09
N LEU A 65 -12.36 0.04 16.54
CA LEU A 65 -12.28 -0.88 15.41
C LEU A 65 -11.76 -0.18 14.14
N TYR A 66 -12.16 1.07 13.87
CA TYR A 66 -11.70 1.82 12.71
C TYR A 66 -10.19 2.06 12.75
N ILE A 67 -9.66 2.50 13.90
CA ILE A 67 -8.23 2.68 14.11
C ILE A 67 -7.48 1.35 14.01
N ALA A 68 -7.99 0.29 14.65
CA ALA A 68 -7.38 -1.04 14.55
C ALA A 68 -7.40 -1.58 13.10
N THR A 69 -8.40 -1.20 12.30
CA THR A 69 -8.49 -1.55 10.87
C THR A 69 -7.40 -0.84 10.07
N ALA A 70 -7.09 0.42 10.38
CA ALA A 70 -5.97 1.15 9.77
C ALA A 70 -4.61 0.55 10.16
N GLU A 71 -4.43 0.14 11.41
CA GLU A 71 -3.21 -0.57 11.86
C GLU A 71 -3.06 -1.94 11.20
N TYR A 72 -4.17 -2.66 11.05
CA TYR A 72 -4.21 -3.92 10.31
C TYR A 72 -3.83 -3.72 8.85
N LEU A 73 -4.33 -2.65 8.21
CA LEU A 73 -3.93 -2.26 6.87
C LEU A 73 -2.42 -1.99 6.78
N MET A 74 -1.88 -1.22 7.71
CA MET A 74 -0.44 -0.92 7.75
C MET A 74 0.38 -2.21 7.82
N ALA A 75 0.03 -3.15 8.69
CA ALA A 75 0.70 -4.44 8.80
C ALA A 75 0.64 -5.24 7.48
N ARG A 76 -0.51 -5.24 6.79
CA ARG A 76 -0.66 -5.91 5.49
C ARG A 76 0.18 -5.26 4.40
N ILE A 77 0.25 -3.93 4.35
CA ILE A 77 1.11 -3.23 3.38
C ILE A 77 2.58 -3.53 3.71
N ASP A 78 2.96 -3.52 4.99
CA ASP A 78 4.32 -3.82 5.44
C ASP A 78 4.77 -5.23 5.03
N MET A 79 3.89 -6.23 5.02
CA MET A 79 4.23 -7.56 4.49
C MET A 79 4.66 -7.55 3.01
N HIS A 80 4.24 -6.56 2.22
CA HIS A 80 4.58 -6.45 0.81
C HIS A 80 5.78 -5.53 0.55
N VAL A 81 5.93 -4.47 1.36
CA VAL A 81 6.96 -3.44 1.15
C VAL A 81 8.12 -3.52 2.14
N GLY A 82 7.99 -4.28 3.23
CA GLY A 82 8.91 -4.28 4.36
C GLY A 82 10.34 -4.66 3.97
N ASP A 83 10.51 -5.79 3.29
CA ASP A 83 11.83 -6.28 2.88
C ASP A 83 12.52 -5.32 1.89
N MET A 84 11.77 -4.81 0.92
CA MET A 84 12.27 -3.85 -0.06
C MET A 84 12.64 -2.52 0.63
N ARG A 85 11.79 -2.01 1.52
CA ARG A 85 12.04 -0.79 2.30
C ARG A 85 13.29 -0.96 3.18
N ALA A 86 13.41 -2.08 3.88
CA ALA A 86 14.53 -2.38 4.76
C ALA A 86 15.85 -2.47 3.98
N ARG A 87 15.85 -3.18 2.84
CA ARG A 87 17.02 -3.33 1.97
C ARG A 87 17.50 -1.97 1.44
N ILE A 88 16.60 -1.18 0.84
CA ILE A 88 16.96 0.13 0.29
C ILE A 88 17.37 1.09 1.42
N GLY A 89 16.60 1.15 2.52
CA GLY A 89 16.90 2.01 3.66
C GLY A 89 18.27 1.73 4.29
N THR A 90 18.59 0.46 4.53
CA THR A 90 19.89 0.05 5.10
C THR A 90 21.05 0.42 4.18
N HIS A 91 20.88 0.25 2.87
CA HIS A 91 21.90 0.63 1.90
C HIS A 91 22.13 2.14 1.87
N LEU A 92 21.05 2.93 1.83
CA LEU A 92 21.11 4.39 1.87
C LEU A 92 21.77 4.91 3.16
N MET A 93 21.46 4.31 4.31
CA MET A 93 22.08 4.63 5.60
C MET A 93 23.58 4.31 5.61
N THR A 94 23.98 3.19 5.00
CA THR A 94 25.39 2.78 4.89
C THR A 94 26.19 3.75 4.03
N LEU A 95 25.62 4.22 2.92
CA LEU A 95 26.22 5.25 2.08
C LEU A 95 26.40 6.57 2.84
N ASP A 96 25.36 7.00 3.57
CA ASP A 96 25.41 8.23 4.37
C ASP A 96 26.51 8.15 5.45
N ALA A 97 26.58 7.04 6.18
CA ALA A 97 27.60 6.81 7.21
C ALA A 97 29.03 6.79 6.63
N ALA A 98 29.18 6.33 5.38
CA ALA A 98 30.46 6.32 4.66
C ALA A 98 30.77 7.63 3.92
N GLY A 99 29.86 8.61 3.93
CA GLY A 99 29.98 9.85 3.15
C GLY A 99 30.02 9.62 1.63
N LYS A 100 29.45 8.50 1.15
CA LYS A 100 29.46 8.15 -0.28
C LYS A 100 28.15 8.56 -0.95
N PRO A 101 28.18 9.19 -2.14
CA PRO A 101 26.96 9.53 -2.85
C PRO A 101 26.29 8.27 -3.43
N LEU A 102 24.96 8.30 -3.51
CA LEU A 102 24.19 7.30 -4.26
C LEU A 102 24.42 7.53 -5.77
N GLY A 103 24.79 6.47 -6.50
CA GLY A 103 24.96 6.54 -7.95
C GLY A 103 23.63 6.56 -8.70
N GLU A 104 23.59 7.23 -9.85
CA GLU A 104 22.37 7.36 -10.69
C GLU A 104 21.79 5.99 -11.11
N THR A 105 22.62 5.07 -11.60
CA THR A 105 22.19 3.72 -11.99
C THR A 105 21.54 2.96 -10.83
N GLU A 106 22.09 3.12 -9.63
CA GLU A 106 21.54 2.48 -8.44
C GLU A 106 20.23 3.14 -8.00
N ALA A 107 20.15 4.47 -8.08
CA ALA A 107 18.93 5.21 -7.81
C ALA A 107 17.77 4.79 -8.74
N ARG A 108 18.04 4.64 -10.04
CA ARG A 108 17.07 4.13 -11.02
C ARG A 108 16.60 2.73 -10.67
N ARG A 109 17.53 1.81 -10.37
CA ARG A 109 17.19 0.44 -9.97
C ARG A 109 16.29 0.40 -8.73
N PHE A 110 16.63 1.15 -7.68
CA PHE A 110 15.80 1.21 -6.48
C PHE A 110 14.44 1.86 -6.71
N LEU A 111 14.37 2.89 -7.55
CA LEU A 111 13.10 3.52 -7.88
C LEU A 111 12.21 2.57 -8.70
N ALA A 112 12.79 1.81 -9.64
CA ALA A 112 12.08 0.79 -10.38
C ALA A 112 11.57 -0.33 -9.44
N ASP A 113 12.39 -0.81 -8.50
CA ASP A 113 11.97 -1.76 -7.46
C ASP A 113 10.75 -1.22 -6.69
N ILE A 114 10.78 0.04 -6.26
CA ILE A 114 9.68 0.69 -5.55
C ILE A 114 8.41 0.74 -6.41
N LEU A 115 8.48 1.24 -7.64
CA LEU A 115 7.29 1.36 -8.51
C LEU A 115 6.72 -0.01 -8.91
N GLN A 116 7.57 -1.02 -9.11
CA GLN A 116 7.13 -2.37 -9.38
C GLN A 116 6.44 -3.03 -8.19
N THR A 117 6.98 -2.85 -6.97
CA THR A 117 6.26 -3.23 -5.74
C THR A 117 4.96 -2.44 -5.63
N MET A 118 4.99 -1.15 -6.01
CA MET A 118 3.86 -0.26 -6.32
C MET A 118 2.70 -0.99 -7.01
N VAL A 119 2.99 -1.52 -8.19
CA VAL A 119 2.04 -2.21 -9.07
C VAL A 119 1.47 -3.45 -8.41
N THR A 120 2.32 -4.31 -7.83
CA THR A 120 1.86 -5.52 -7.14
C THR A 120 0.93 -5.19 -5.96
N LEU A 121 1.28 -4.13 -5.23
CA LEU A 121 0.57 -3.67 -4.04
C LEU A 121 -0.79 -3.06 -4.43
N PHE A 122 -0.89 -2.23 -5.47
CA PHE A 122 -2.14 -1.53 -5.79
C PHE A 122 -3.03 -2.18 -6.85
N VAL A 123 -2.49 -2.97 -7.76
CA VAL A 123 -3.24 -3.37 -8.97
C VAL A 123 -3.71 -4.83 -8.92
N GLY A 124 -3.09 -5.66 -8.08
CA GLY A 124 -3.50 -7.07 -7.93
C GLY A 124 -4.92 -7.24 -7.37
N LYS A 125 -5.60 -8.32 -7.74
CA LYS A 125 -6.97 -8.63 -7.27
C LYS A 125 -7.11 -8.64 -5.75
N GLU A 126 -6.11 -9.15 -5.04
CA GLU A 126 -6.07 -9.20 -3.57
C GLU A 126 -5.99 -7.82 -2.91
N SER A 127 -5.70 -6.77 -3.68
CA SER A 127 -5.57 -5.41 -3.16
C SER A 127 -6.86 -4.59 -3.14
N GLU A 128 -7.97 -5.14 -3.64
CA GLU A 128 -9.17 -4.36 -3.86
C GLU A 128 -9.84 -3.83 -2.59
N SER A 129 -10.02 -4.65 -1.56
CA SER A 129 -10.73 -4.24 -0.34
C SER A 129 -9.99 -3.15 0.41
N TRP A 130 -8.67 -3.25 0.52
CA TRP A 130 -7.88 -2.27 1.26
C TRP A 130 -7.46 -1.06 0.43
N ALA A 131 -7.33 -1.19 -0.90
CA ALA A 131 -7.14 -0.03 -1.77
C ALA A 131 -8.34 0.93 -1.69
N ARG A 132 -9.58 0.42 -1.60
CA ARG A 132 -10.78 1.26 -1.40
C ARG A 132 -10.70 2.06 -0.11
N PHE A 133 -10.36 1.40 1.00
CA PHE A 133 -10.18 2.08 2.30
C PHE A 133 -9.13 3.19 2.22
N LEU A 134 -7.97 2.90 1.63
CA LEU A 134 -6.88 3.87 1.52
C LEU A 134 -7.22 5.04 0.59
N ILE A 135 -7.87 4.76 -0.56
CA ILE A 135 -8.31 5.80 -1.51
C ILE A 135 -9.34 6.71 -0.86
N ARG A 136 -10.28 6.15 -0.09
CA ARG A 136 -11.24 6.95 0.68
C ARG A 136 -10.53 7.86 1.68
N GLU A 137 -9.63 7.32 2.49
CA GLU A 137 -8.86 8.09 3.48
C GLU A 137 -7.97 9.17 2.83
N GLN A 138 -7.56 9.01 1.58
CA GLN A 138 -6.86 10.07 0.83
C GLN A 138 -7.78 11.23 0.46
N MET A 139 -9.06 10.97 0.16
CA MET A 139 -10.03 12.00 -0.26
C MET A 139 -10.74 12.65 0.93
N GLU A 140 -10.98 11.88 1.99
CA GLU A 140 -11.64 12.29 3.23
C GLU A 140 -10.76 11.86 4.42
N PRO A 141 -9.66 12.59 4.69
CA PRO A 141 -8.68 12.15 5.69
C PRO A 141 -9.24 12.21 7.11
N THR A 142 -9.01 11.13 7.85
CA THR A 142 -9.29 11.04 9.29
C THR A 142 -7.99 10.76 10.07
N GLU A 143 -8.10 10.44 11.37
CA GLU A 143 -6.95 9.95 12.14
C GLU A 143 -6.33 8.67 11.53
N ALA A 144 -7.15 7.83 10.88
CA ALA A 144 -6.66 6.63 10.20
C ALA A 144 -5.67 6.98 9.08
N PHE A 145 -6.00 7.97 8.23
CA PHE A 145 -5.07 8.51 7.24
C PHE A 145 -3.76 8.97 7.87
N ALA A 146 -3.82 9.75 8.95
CA ALA A 146 -2.62 10.27 9.60
C ALA A 146 -1.67 9.15 10.06
N ARG A 147 -2.21 8.06 10.63
CA ARG A 147 -1.42 6.88 11.02
C ARG A 147 -0.80 6.17 9.84
N VAL A 148 -1.59 5.88 8.80
CA VAL A 148 -1.10 5.21 7.58
C VAL A 148 -0.04 6.07 6.87
N TYR A 149 -0.28 7.37 6.80
CA TYR A 149 0.62 8.32 6.17
C TYR A 149 1.96 8.36 6.89
N GLN A 150 1.97 8.53 8.22
CA GLN A 150 3.21 8.59 9.00
C GLN A 150 3.95 7.24 9.02
N GLY A 151 3.23 6.12 9.14
CA GLY A 151 3.84 4.81 9.31
C GLY A 151 4.35 4.16 8.03
N ILE A 152 3.71 4.42 6.88
CA ILE A 152 4.03 3.73 5.62
C ILE A 152 4.28 4.71 4.47
N MET A 153 3.36 5.64 4.20
CA MET A 153 3.45 6.44 2.97
C MET A 153 4.61 7.42 3.00
N ARG A 154 4.79 8.14 4.12
CA ARG A 154 5.81 9.17 4.26
C ARG A 154 7.23 8.61 4.09
N PRO A 155 7.65 7.52 4.78
CA PRO A 155 8.97 6.92 4.55
C PRO A 155 9.21 6.53 3.08
N MET A 156 8.18 5.98 2.41
CA MET A 156 8.26 5.59 1.00
C MET A 156 8.39 6.80 0.06
N ILE A 157 7.64 7.88 0.34
CA ILE A 157 7.70 9.13 -0.42
C ILE A 157 9.06 9.80 -0.24
N GLU A 158 9.57 9.88 1.00
CA GLU A 158 10.88 10.47 1.30
C GLU A 158 12.02 9.69 0.62
N MET A 159 11.95 8.36 0.65
CA MET A 159 12.88 7.49 -0.07
C MET A 159 12.83 7.76 -1.57
N SER A 160 11.63 7.75 -2.17
CA SER A 160 11.44 8.00 -3.61
C SER A 160 11.97 9.37 -4.03
N ARG A 161 11.73 10.41 -3.21
CA ARG A 161 12.26 11.76 -3.45
C ARG A 161 13.78 11.81 -3.47
N ARG A 162 14.44 11.10 -2.55
CA ARG A 162 15.90 11.02 -2.54
C ARG A 162 16.43 10.36 -3.81
N LEU A 163 15.81 9.27 -4.26
CA LEU A 163 16.19 8.58 -5.50
C LEU A 163 15.96 9.47 -6.72
N ILE A 164 14.81 10.13 -6.82
CA ILE A 164 14.48 11.05 -7.92
C ILE A 164 15.40 12.26 -7.93
N GLY A 165 15.73 12.84 -6.77
CA GLY A 165 16.69 13.95 -6.68
C GLY A 165 18.07 13.58 -7.22
N VAL A 166 18.54 12.36 -6.97
CA VAL A 166 19.79 11.84 -7.56
C VAL A 166 19.68 11.72 -9.09
N ILE A 167 18.57 11.18 -9.60
CA ILE A 167 18.35 11.00 -11.05
C ILE A 167 18.27 12.35 -11.78
N LEU A 168 17.56 13.32 -11.19
CA LEU A 168 17.37 14.65 -11.78
C LEU A 168 18.53 15.60 -11.50
N ARG A 169 19.43 15.26 -10.57
CA ARG A 169 20.50 16.11 -10.05
C ARG A 169 19.97 17.39 -9.42
N GLU A 170 18.88 17.25 -8.68
CA GLU A 170 18.17 18.32 -8.01
C GLU A 170 18.05 18.03 -6.51
N ASP A 171 17.85 19.07 -5.71
CA ASP A 171 17.57 18.94 -4.29
C ASP A 171 16.31 18.06 -4.09
N PRO A 172 16.38 16.93 -3.34
CA PRO A 172 15.21 16.14 -2.99
C PRO A 172 14.11 16.94 -2.29
N ALA A 173 14.44 18.08 -1.68
CA ALA A 173 13.52 19.01 -1.04
C ALA A 173 12.71 19.87 -2.04
N SER A 174 13.20 20.03 -3.27
CA SER A 174 12.64 20.93 -4.30
C SER A 174 11.20 20.60 -4.67
N GLU A 175 10.45 21.61 -5.09
CA GLU A 175 9.07 21.44 -5.56
C GLU A 175 9.00 20.53 -6.79
N HIS A 176 9.95 20.67 -7.73
CA HIS A 176 9.99 19.83 -8.92
C HIS A 176 10.15 18.34 -8.58
N VAL A 177 11.09 17.97 -7.70
CA VAL A 177 11.25 16.58 -7.24
C VAL A 177 9.99 16.07 -6.51
N ARG A 178 9.33 16.91 -5.69
CA ARG A 178 8.06 16.55 -5.04
C ARG A 178 6.98 16.23 -6.05
N LEU A 179 6.76 17.11 -7.03
CA LEU A 179 5.76 16.93 -8.08
C LEU A 179 6.07 15.70 -8.93
N ARG A 180 7.34 15.46 -9.27
CA ARG A 180 7.78 14.24 -9.98
C ARG A 180 7.50 12.97 -9.17
N THR A 181 7.71 13.01 -7.86
CA THR A 181 7.40 11.88 -6.96
C THR A 181 5.91 11.55 -7.00
N PHE A 182 5.04 12.57 -6.83
CA PHE A 182 3.59 12.36 -6.89
C PHE A 182 3.11 11.94 -8.28
N THR A 183 3.73 12.44 -9.35
CA THR A 183 3.39 12.05 -10.73
C THR A 183 3.70 10.58 -10.98
N LEU A 184 4.88 10.09 -10.56
CA LEU A 184 5.24 8.68 -10.69
C LEU A 184 4.36 7.77 -9.85
N ILE A 185 4.11 8.11 -8.58
CA ILE A 185 3.19 7.36 -7.73
C ILE A 185 1.78 7.35 -8.34
N GLY A 186 1.31 8.50 -8.81
CA GLY A 186 0.01 8.65 -9.47
C GLY A 186 -0.12 7.81 -10.74
N SER A 187 0.95 7.67 -11.51
CA SER A 187 0.97 6.83 -12.72
C SER A 187 0.75 5.34 -12.44
N ILE A 188 1.04 4.87 -11.23
CA ILE A 188 0.71 3.50 -10.79
C ILE A 188 -0.72 3.44 -10.23
N LEU A 189 -1.10 4.43 -9.42
CA LEU A 189 -2.43 4.49 -8.81
C LEU A 189 -3.56 4.63 -9.84
N VAL A 190 -3.30 5.24 -11.00
CA VAL A 190 -4.31 5.40 -12.06
C VAL A 190 -4.91 4.06 -12.47
N PHE A 191 -4.12 2.98 -12.54
CA PHE A 191 -4.62 1.66 -12.92
C PHE A 191 -5.63 1.08 -11.93
N ARG A 192 -5.57 1.52 -10.67
CA ARG A 192 -6.56 1.18 -9.64
C ARG A 192 -7.77 2.12 -9.68
N VAL A 193 -7.55 3.43 -9.78
CA VAL A 193 -8.63 4.43 -9.70
C VAL A 193 -9.51 4.40 -10.95
N THR A 194 -8.91 4.22 -12.13
CA THR A 194 -9.63 4.12 -13.41
C THR A 194 -9.78 2.68 -13.88
N HIS A 195 -9.88 1.73 -12.94
CA HIS A 195 -9.87 0.28 -13.22
C HIS A 195 -10.84 -0.15 -14.32
N ALA A 196 -12.10 0.31 -14.28
CA ALA A 196 -13.10 -0.07 -15.29
C ALA A 196 -12.72 0.41 -16.70
N ALA A 197 -12.17 1.63 -16.83
CA ALA A 197 -11.69 2.16 -18.10
C ALA A 197 -10.46 1.39 -18.59
N VAL A 198 -9.54 1.02 -17.70
CA VAL A 198 -8.36 0.21 -18.03
C VAL A 198 -8.78 -1.17 -18.54
N LEU A 199 -9.64 -1.89 -17.82
CA LEU A 199 -10.13 -3.20 -18.26
C LEU A 199 -10.81 -3.13 -19.62
N THR A 200 -11.66 -2.12 -19.83
CA THR A 200 -12.37 -1.92 -21.10
C THR A 200 -11.40 -1.61 -22.24
N GLN A 201 -10.48 -0.66 -22.04
CA GLN A 201 -9.55 -0.20 -23.07
C GLN A 201 -8.51 -1.24 -23.43
N MET A 202 -8.07 -2.05 -22.46
CA MET A 202 -7.07 -3.09 -22.66
C MET A 202 -7.69 -4.45 -23.05
N GLU A 203 -9.02 -4.53 -23.12
CA GLU A 203 -9.77 -5.76 -23.36
C GLU A 203 -9.39 -6.87 -22.35
N TRP A 204 -9.28 -6.50 -21.08
CA TRP A 204 -8.95 -7.42 -19.98
C TRP A 204 -10.19 -7.74 -19.14
N ASP A 205 -10.42 -9.02 -18.87
CA ASP A 205 -11.47 -9.46 -17.93
C ASP A 205 -11.15 -9.09 -16.48
N ALA A 206 -9.86 -9.16 -16.13
CA ALA A 206 -9.33 -8.81 -14.82
C ALA A 206 -7.83 -8.55 -14.88
N VAL A 207 -7.29 -7.88 -13.87
CA VAL A 207 -5.83 -7.79 -13.67
C VAL A 207 -5.32 -9.05 -12.97
N GLY A 208 -4.85 -10.01 -13.78
CA GLY A 208 -4.16 -11.22 -13.32
C GLY A 208 -2.64 -11.07 -13.23
N PRO A 209 -1.91 -12.16 -12.95
CA PRO A 209 -0.45 -12.14 -12.85
C PRO A 209 0.26 -11.61 -14.10
N GLU A 210 -0.24 -11.91 -15.29
CA GLU A 210 0.32 -11.45 -16.56
C GLU A 210 0.15 -9.93 -16.75
N GLN A 211 -1.03 -9.39 -16.42
CA GLN A 211 -1.30 -7.96 -16.47
C GLN A 211 -0.45 -7.22 -15.43
N VAL A 212 -0.31 -7.77 -14.21
CA VAL A 212 0.61 -7.24 -13.18
C VAL A 212 2.04 -7.19 -13.72
N GLN A 213 2.52 -8.25 -14.36
CA GLN A 213 3.88 -8.28 -14.93
C GLN A 213 4.06 -7.25 -16.05
N THR A 214 3.04 -7.06 -16.89
CA THR A 214 3.02 -6.03 -17.95
C THR A 214 3.14 -4.63 -17.34
N LEU A 215 2.33 -4.33 -16.32
CA LEU A 215 2.37 -3.04 -15.63
C LEU A 215 3.68 -2.81 -14.85
N ARG A 216 4.31 -3.88 -14.35
CA ARG A 216 5.67 -3.80 -13.76
C ARG A 216 6.74 -3.46 -14.79
N GLY A 217 6.59 -3.92 -16.04
CA GLY A 217 7.44 -3.51 -17.16
C GLY A 217 7.31 -2.02 -17.42
N LEU A 218 6.07 -1.53 -17.57
CA LEU A 218 5.78 -0.10 -17.72
C LEU A 218 6.34 0.73 -16.56
N ALA A 219 6.22 0.25 -15.31
CA ALA A 219 6.78 0.93 -14.15
C ALA A 219 8.31 1.12 -14.22
N ALA A 220 9.05 0.18 -14.83
CA ALA A 220 10.47 0.33 -15.07
C ALA A 220 10.76 1.35 -16.17
N GLU A 221 10.02 1.30 -17.28
CA GLU A 221 10.16 2.27 -18.39
C GLU A 221 9.91 3.71 -17.93
N LEU A 222 8.95 3.91 -17.02
CA LEU A 222 8.68 5.23 -16.41
C LEU A 222 9.87 5.80 -15.63
N VAL A 223 10.75 4.94 -15.10
CA VAL A 223 11.99 5.38 -14.46
C VAL A 223 13.06 5.70 -15.49
N ASP A 224 13.14 4.95 -16.59
CA ASP A 224 14.12 5.18 -17.65
C ASP A 224 13.93 6.54 -18.33
N VAL A 225 12.68 6.99 -18.50
CA VAL A 225 12.36 8.31 -19.07
C VAL A 225 12.61 9.49 -18.13
N LEU A 226 12.90 9.26 -16.84
CA LEU A 226 13.30 10.34 -15.95
C LEU A 226 14.66 10.90 -16.39
N ALA A 227 14.66 12.18 -16.73
CA ALA A 227 15.86 12.92 -17.10
C ALA A 227 15.81 14.33 -16.49
N PRO A 228 16.99 14.93 -16.20
CA PRO A 228 17.07 16.33 -15.80
C PRO A 228 16.34 17.24 -16.81
N SER A 229 15.68 18.28 -16.31
CA SER A 229 15.03 19.26 -17.20
C SER A 229 16.08 19.90 -18.12
N LYS A 230 15.77 20.06 -19.41
CA LYS A 230 16.62 20.79 -20.38
C LYS A 230 16.71 22.30 -20.10
N ALA A 231 16.11 22.79 -19.00
CA ALA A 231 16.12 24.19 -18.62
C ALA A 231 17.51 24.62 -18.11
N GLY A 232 18.41 24.87 -19.06
CA GLY A 232 19.76 25.40 -18.86
C GLY A 232 20.53 25.69 -20.15
N ALA A 233 19.91 25.46 -21.32
CA ALA A 233 20.45 25.88 -22.62
C ALA A 233 19.57 26.99 -23.21
N ALA A 234 19.63 28.17 -22.61
CA ALA A 234 19.18 29.43 -23.20
C ALA A 234 20.11 30.55 -22.72
#